data_AF-A0A8J2RK53-F1
#
_entry.id   AF-A0A8J2RK53-F1
#
_cell.length_a   1.000
_cell.length_b   1.000
_cell.length_c   1.000
_cell.angle_alpha   90.00
_cell.angle_beta   90.00
_cell.angle_gamma   90.00
#
_symmetry.space_group_name_H-M   'P 1'
#
loop_
_entity.id
_entity.type
_entity.pdbx_description
1 polymer ?
#
loop_
_entity_poly.entity_id
_entity_poly.type
_entity_poly.pdbx_seq_one_letter_code
_entity_poly.pdbx_strand_id
1 'polypeptide(L)'
;MGRATATRSMKKSLTKMTVSQHVCSSFIISLRRVVTTTLIFCIISNLIPSAIAVPKLIFEDNFDTLNRSTWQHLITSWRGGQSQFQYYTNRTENSYVKNGILHIVPTFTSTRFGEAFLYNGTLNLTAEGCNFIGPENLTSSCGRKGGLNGDIINPIQSARMRTINSFSFTYGTVEIRAKLSRGDWLWPSLWLLPTDNSYGDWPKSGEIDMVEIRGNEKYSCDGMTSGNIRANSTLHWGASDKQDKYAKTRWSKLLSNGSFATEFHTYGLKWLPTGISFLIDGQVIGSVSPPTGGFWKLGGSSGTNIWANGTIMAPFDKRFHFILKVAAGGDYFPDRCFNYNDKGVLVPKPWSTNATVQMKPFWAAKNQWYPTWTRNPEDSHMLVDYIRVWSL
;
A
#
# COMPACT_ATOMS: atom_id res chain seq x y z
N MET A 1 -4.13 -67.19 16.32
CA MET A 1 -5.43 -66.90 15.65
C MET A 1 -5.15 -65.97 14.49
N GLY A 2 -5.15 -66.51 13.28
CA GLY A 2 -4.97 -65.73 12.06
C GLY A 2 -6.28 -65.12 11.57
N ARG A 3 -6.19 -63.99 10.88
CA ARG A 3 -6.99 -63.70 9.69
C ARG A 3 -6.28 -62.65 8.84
N ALA A 4 -5.99 -63.07 7.61
CA ALA A 4 -5.40 -62.30 6.54
C ALA A 4 -6.42 -61.44 5.78
N THR A 5 -5.90 -60.74 4.76
CA THR A 5 -6.53 -60.12 3.56
C THR A 5 -6.97 -58.66 3.67
N ALA A 6 -6.86 -57.81 2.65
CA ALA A 6 -6.14 -57.83 1.37
C ALA A 6 -6.01 -56.37 0.88
N THR A 7 -4.87 -56.03 0.26
CA THR A 7 -4.63 -54.77 -0.46
C THR A 7 -5.34 -54.75 -1.81
N ARG A 8 -6.08 -53.68 -2.11
CA ARG A 8 -6.61 -53.42 -3.46
C ARG A 8 -6.22 -52.02 -3.96
N SER A 9 -5.35 -52.02 -4.96
CA SER A 9 -4.97 -50.88 -5.80
C SER A 9 -6.14 -50.44 -6.69
N MET A 10 -6.45 -49.14 -6.72
CA MET A 10 -7.34 -48.53 -7.71
C MET A 10 -6.52 -47.72 -8.72
N LYS A 11 -6.35 -48.27 -9.92
CA LYS A 11 -5.98 -47.52 -11.14
C LYS A 11 -7.20 -46.73 -11.61
N LYS A 12 -7.11 -45.39 -11.66
CA LYS A 12 -8.05 -44.56 -12.41
C LYS A 12 -7.54 -44.39 -13.84
N SER A 13 -8.34 -44.88 -14.78
CA SER A 13 -8.16 -44.75 -16.24
C SER A 13 -8.52 -43.33 -16.69
N LEU A 14 -7.65 -42.71 -17.50
CA LEU A 14 -7.97 -41.50 -18.25
C LEU A 14 -8.82 -41.86 -19.47
N THR A 15 -10.02 -41.28 -19.57
CA THR A 15 -10.86 -41.36 -20.77
C THR A 15 -10.60 -40.13 -21.64
N LYS A 16 -10.03 -40.32 -22.82
CA LYS A 16 -9.94 -39.29 -23.88
C LYS A 16 -11.34 -39.01 -24.42
N MET A 17 -11.79 -37.76 -24.39
CA MET A 17 -12.94 -37.30 -25.19
C MET A 17 -12.47 -36.97 -26.60
N THR A 18 -12.93 -37.77 -27.56
CA THR A 18 -12.75 -37.52 -29.00
C THR A 18 -13.99 -36.76 -29.49
N VAL A 19 -13.79 -35.57 -30.08
CA VAL A 19 -14.87 -34.80 -30.72
C VAL A 19 -15.14 -35.42 -32.10
N SER A 20 -16.31 -36.00 -32.29
CA SER A 20 -16.76 -36.55 -33.57
C SER A 20 -17.33 -35.42 -34.43
N GLN A 21 -16.71 -35.16 -35.59
CA GLN A 21 -17.28 -34.33 -36.65
C GLN A 21 -18.39 -35.12 -37.36
N HIS A 22 -19.59 -34.56 -37.46
CA HIS A 22 -20.65 -35.13 -38.29
C HIS A 22 -20.54 -34.61 -39.73
N VAL A 23 -20.36 -35.56 -40.64
CA VAL A 23 -20.44 -35.38 -42.10
C VAL A 23 -21.93 -35.37 -42.48
N CYS A 24 -22.39 -34.28 -43.09
CA CYS A 24 -23.74 -34.21 -43.65
C CYS A 24 -23.73 -34.79 -45.06
N SER A 25 -24.41 -35.92 -45.26
CA SER A 25 -24.52 -36.60 -46.56
C SER A 25 -25.69 -36.02 -47.36
N SER A 26 -25.44 -35.71 -48.64
CA SER A 26 -26.43 -35.21 -49.60
C SER A 26 -27.38 -36.31 -50.06
N PHE A 27 -28.69 -36.07 -49.98
CA PHE A 27 -29.70 -36.83 -50.72
C PHE A 27 -30.26 -35.96 -51.85
N ILE A 28 -30.09 -36.43 -53.09
CA ILE A 28 -30.74 -35.90 -54.29
C ILE A 28 -32.12 -36.57 -54.39
N ILE A 29 -33.19 -35.80 -54.30
CA ILE A 29 -34.52 -36.21 -54.75
C ILE A 29 -35.07 -35.12 -55.68
N SER A 30 -35.39 -35.57 -56.89
CA SER A 30 -36.04 -34.84 -57.97
C SER A 30 -37.54 -34.71 -57.70
N LEU A 31 -38.11 -33.49 -57.75
CA LEU A 31 -39.24 -33.14 -58.63
C LEU A 31 -39.66 -31.66 -58.45
N ARG A 32 -40.17 -31.11 -59.54
CA ARG A 32 -40.58 -29.72 -59.82
C ARG A 32 -41.59 -29.13 -58.82
N ARG A 33 -41.41 -27.85 -58.45
CA ARG A 33 -42.42 -26.78 -58.50
C ARG A 33 -41.82 -25.41 -58.14
N VAL A 34 -42.14 -24.41 -58.97
CA VAL A 34 -41.75 -23.01 -58.87
C VAL A 34 -42.46 -22.37 -57.67
N VAL A 35 -41.69 -21.84 -56.72
CA VAL A 35 -42.16 -20.84 -55.75
C VAL A 35 -41.03 -19.82 -55.57
N THR A 36 -41.34 -18.56 -55.88
CA THR A 36 -40.55 -17.36 -55.60
C THR A 36 -40.27 -17.29 -54.10
N THR A 37 -39.00 -17.29 -53.68
CA THR A 37 -38.64 -17.04 -52.28
C THR A 37 -37.39 -16.16 -52.21
N THR A 38 -37.60 -15.00 -51.61
CA THR A 38 -36.66 -13.94 -51.29
C THR A 38 -35.37 -14.49 -50.68
N LEU A 39 -34.20 -14.16 -51.28
CA LEU A 39 -32.90 -14.39 -50.66
C LEU A 39 -32.77 -13.53 -49.40
N ILE A 40 -32.95 -14.13 -48.24
CA ILE A 40 -32.44 -13.58 -46.98
C ILE A 40 -30.95 -13.92 -46.94
N PHE A 41 -30.12 -12.93 -47.27
CA PHE A 41 -28.69 -12.97 -46.96
C PHE A 41 -28.53 -13.01 -45.45
N CYS A 42 -28.29 -14.19 -44.90
CA CYS A 42 -27.91 -14.35 -43.51
C CYS A 42 -26.46 -13.86 -43.37
N ILE A 43 -26.30 -12.59 -42.97
CA ILE A 43 -25.02 -12.06 -42.49
C ILE A 43 -24.76 -12.74 -41.14
N ILE A 44 -24.10 -13.90 -41.16
CA ILE A 44 -23.43 -14.42 -39.97
C ILE A 44 -22.08 -13.71 -39.91
N SER A 45 -22.10 -12.45 -39.49
CA SER A 45 -20.89 -11.71 -39.14
C SER A 45 -20.33 -12.28 -37.84
N ASN A 46 -19.28 -13.10 -37.98
CA ASN A 46 -18.17 -13.27 -37.04
C ASN A 46 -18.43 -12.82 -35.59
N LEU A 47 -19.08 -13.67 -34.79
CA LEU A 47 -18.86 -13.68 -33.35
C LEU A 47 -17.56 -14.45 -33.10
N ILE A 48 -16.43 -13.81 -33.36
CA ILE A 48 -15.15 -14.23 -32.78
C ILE A 48 -15.33 -14.00 -31.28
N PRO A 49 -15.23 -15.02 -30.41
CA PRO A 49 -15.15 -14.79 -28.98
C PRO A 49 -13.92 -13.91 -28.76
N SER A 50 -14.13 -12.66 -28.33
CA SER A 50 -13.03 -11.83 -27.85
C SER A 50 -12.25 -12.68 -26.86
N ALA A 51 -11.01 -13.03 -27.19
CA ALA A 51 -10.16 -13.81 -26.32
C ALA A 51 -10.14 -13.10 -24.96
N ILE A 52 -10.69 -13.74 -23.93
CA ILE A 52 -10.60 -13.24 -22.57
C ILE A 52 -9.10 -13.25 -22.26
N ALA A 53 -8.48 -12.08 -22.26
CA ALA A 53 -7.08 -11.95 -21.89
C ALA A 53 -6.96 -12.49 -20.46
N VAL A 54 -6.17 -13.54 -20.30
CA VAL A 54 -5.90 -14.12 -18.99
C VAL A 54 -4.92 -13.18 -18.29
N PRO A 55 -5.22 -12.68 -17.07
CA PRO A 55 -4.31 -11.83 -16.32
C PRO A 55 -2.91 -12.46 -16.21
N LYS A 56 -1.88 -11.73 -16.65
CA LYS A 56 -0.49 -12.18 -16.62
C LYS A 56 0.22 -11.58 -15.41
N LEU A 57 0.99 -12.38 -14.67
CA LEU A 57 1.90 -11.87 -13.64
C LEU A 57 2.97 -10.97 -14.30
N ILE A 58 2.99 -9.70 -13.94
CA ILE A 58 3.89 -8.67 -14.50
C ILE A 58 4.95 -8.19 -13.50
N PHE A 59 4.74 -8.45 -12.21
CA PHE A 59 5.73 -8.21 -11.16
C PHE A 59 5.51 -9.16 -10.01
N GLU A 60 6.60 -9.67 -9.47
CA GLU A 60 6.62 -10.47 -8.24
C GLU A 60 7.91 -10.21 -7.48
N ASP A 61 7.80 -10.11 -6.16
CA ASP A 61 8.93 -10.23 -5.24
C ASP A 61 8.47 -11.09 -4.06
N ASN A 62 9.07 -12.27 -3.89
CA ASN A 62 8.85 -13.18 -2.75
C ASN A 62 9.86 -12.92 -1.62
N PHE A 63 10.68 -11.87 -1.73
CA PHE A 63 11.68 -11.46 -0.75
C PHE A 63 12.63 -12.60 -0.32
N ASP A 64 13.06 -13.46 -1.25
CA ASP A 64 14.15 -14.41 -1.02
C ASP A 64 15.46 -13.69 -0.65
N THR A 65 15.66 -12.50 -1.23
CA THR A 65 16.72 -11.54 -0.88
C THR A 65 16.18 -10.11 -1.01
N LEU A 66 16.81 -9.15 -0.34
CA LEU A 66 16.49 -7.73 -0.52
C LEU A 66 17.18 -7.19 -1.78
N ASN A 67 16.52 -7.29 -2.94
CA ASN A 67 17.06 -6.79 -4.20
C ASN A 67 17.03 -5.26 -4.27
N ARG A 68 18.20 -4.63 -4.15
CA ARG A 68 18.38 -3.17 -4.21
C ARG A 68 18.24 -2.56 -5.62
N SER A 69 18.27 -3.37 -6.68
CA SER A 69 17.91 -2.89 -8.03
C SER A 69 16.40 -2.76 -8.20
N THR A 70 15.63 -3.57 -7.47
CA THR A 70 14.17 -3.47 -7.42
C THR A 70 13.73 -2.39 -6.44
N TRP A 71 14.28 -2.39 -5.23
CA TRP A 71 13.87 -1.49 -4.16
C TRP A 71 14.92 -0.44 -3.87
N GLN A 72 14.67 0.79 -4.31
CA GLN A 72 15.47 1.93 -3.90
C GLN A 72 15.05 2.38 -2.49
N HIS A 73 16.00 2.41 -1.56
CA HIS A 73 15.83 3.07 -0.26
C HIS A 73 15.85 4.59 -0.41
N LEU A 74 14.88 5.25 0.22
CA LEU A 74 14.94 6.69 0.44
C LEU A 74 15.86 6.97 1.62
N ILE A 75 16.84 7.86 1.44
CA ILE A 75 17.78 8.27 2.48
C ILE A 75 17.57 9.75 2.73
N THR A 76 16.95 10.11 3.86
CA THR A 76 16.53 11.48 4.15
C THR A 76 16.13 11.68 5.60
N SER A 77 16.37 12.87 6.14
CA SER A 77 15.83 13.38 7.41
C SER A 77 14.50 14.12 7.24
N TRP A 78 13.98 14.18 6.02
CA TRP A 78 12.70 14.81 5.74
C TRP A 78 11.55 14.11 6.46
N ARG A 79 10.66 14.91 7.04
CA ARG A 79 9.59 14.46 7.94
C ARG A 79 8.31 14.03 7.21
N GLY A 80 8.41 13.73 5.92
CA GLY A 80 7.36 13.06 5.15
C GLY A 80 6.08 13.85 4.94
N GLY A 81 6.11 15.19 5.02
CA GLY A 81 4.95 16.06 4.84
C GLY A 81 3.90 16.01 5.97
N GLN A 82 4.11 15.16 6.98
CA GLN A 82 3.23 14.99 8.15
C GLN A 82 4.04 14.94 9.44
N SER A 83 5.10 15.74 9.51
CA SER A 83 5.89 15.95 10.72
C SER A 83 6.40 14.64 11.39
N GLN A 84 6.72 13.61 10.61
CA GLN A 84 7.18 12.30 11.10
C GLN A 84 8.53 12.41 11.86
N PHE A 85 8.82 11.46 12.76
CA PHE A 85 9.92 11.54 13.74
C PHE A 85 11.13 10.66 13.42
N GLN A 86 11.05 9.85 12.38
CA GLN A 86 12.17 9.05 11.88
C GLN A 86 12.95 9.77 10.78
N TYR A 87 14.22 9.43 10.62
CA TYR A 87 14.89 9.60 9.33
C TYR A 87 15.02 8.23 8.66
N TYR A 88 14.99 8.22 7.32
CA TYR A 88 15.07 6.98 6.55
C TYR A 88 16.51 6.68 6.14
N THR A 89 16.86 5.40 6.22
CA THR A 89 18.19 4.87 5.90
C THR A 89 18.09 3.67 4.97
N ASN A 90 19.22 3.23 4.43
CA ASN A 90 19.36 1.99 3.67
C ASN A 90 20.07 0.88 4.47
N ARG A 91 20.23 1.05 5.78
CA ARG A 91 21.04 0.17 6.62
C ARG A 91 20.32 -1.14 6.93
N THR A 92 21.10 -2.18 7.17
CA THR A 92 20.58 -3.53 7.46
C THR A 92 19.86 -3.62 8.79
N GLU A 93 20.09 -2.68 9.72
CA GLU A 93 19.33 -2.61 10.98
C GLU A 93 17.90 -2.11 10.76
N ASN A 94 17.60 -1.42 9.65
CA ASN A 94 16.28 -0.86 9.36
C ASN A 94 15.52 -1.61 8.27
N SER A 95 16.21 -2.34 7.39
CA SER A 95 15.55 -3.23 6.44
C SER A 95 16.45 -4.38 6.02
N TYR A 96 15.93 -5.60 6.08
CA TYR A 96 16.63 -6.81 5.70
C TYR A 96 15.64 -7.91 5.37
N VAL A 97 16.12 -8.96 4.71
CA VAL A 97 15.35 -10.19 4.50
C VAL A 97 15.86 -11.26 5.46
N LYS A 98 14.93 -11.99 6.07
CA LYS A 98 15.21 -13.17 6.90
C LYS A 98 14.11 -14.19 6.65
N ASN A 99 14.50 -15.43 6.32
CA ASN A 99 13.58 -16.54 6.06
C ASN A 99 12.50 -16.22 5.00
N GLY A 100 12.88 -15.54 3.91
CA GLY A 100 11.95 -15.16 2.84
C GLY A 100 11.00 -14.01 3.19
N ILE A 101 11.18 -13.34 4.33
CA ILE A 101 10.35 -12.22 4.77
C ILE A 101 11.19 -10.95 4.78
N LEU A 102 10.69 -9.89 4.12
CA LEU A 102 11.22 -8.54 4.29
C LEU A 102 10.79 -8.00 5.66
N HIS A 103 11.78 -7.59 6.45
CA HIS A 103 11.57 -6.84 7.68
C HIS A 103 11.88 -5.37 7.43
N ILE A 104 10.97 -4.47 7.83
CA ILE A 104 11.23 -3.03 7.97
C ILE A 104 11.12 -2.67 9.44
N VAL A 105 12.19 -2.14 10.02
CA VAL A 105 12.38 -2.05 11.47
C VAL A 105 12.71 -0.60 11.90
N PRO A 106 11.88 0.02 12.75
CA PRO A 106 12.24 1.27 13.39
C PRO A 106 13.26 1.00 14.51
N THR A 107 14.36 1.74 14.53
CA THR A 107 15.41 1.63 15.55
C THR A 107 15.75 3.00 16.15
N PHE A 108 16.46 3.04 17.27
CA PHE A 108 16.86 4.31 17.87
C PHE A 108 18.06 4.93 17.17
N THR A 109 17.97 6.23 16.91
CA THR A 109 19.10 7.03 16.46
C THR A 109 20.24 7.04 17.48
N SER A 110 19.89 7.03 18.78
CA SER A 110 20.86 6.99 19.87
C SER A 110 21.67 5.69 19.95
N THR A 111 21.20 4.58 19.38
CA THR A 111 22.00 3.34 19.31
C THR A 111 23.27 3.54 18.48
N ARG A 112 23.20 4.41 17.46
CA ARG A 112 24.36 4.71 16.59
C ARG A 112 25.22 5.85 17.10
N PHE A 113 24.61 6.88 17.70
CA PHE A 113 25.30 8.14 17.98
C PHE A 113 25.32 8.54 19.46
N GLY A 114 24.67 7.79 20.34
CA GLY A 114 24.44 8.15 21.74
C GLY A 114 23.29 9.15 21.91
N GLU A 115 22.76 9.27 23.13
CA GLU A 115 21.61 10.15 23.40
C GLU A 115 21.97 11.64 23.31
N ALA A 116 23.17 12.02 23.76
CA ALA A 116 23.63 13.42 23.70
C ALA A 116 23.68 13.96 22.25
N PHE A 117 23.89 13.09 21.26
CA PHE A 117 23.89 13.47 19.85
C PHE A 117 22.53 13.98 19.40
N LEU A 118 21.41 13.45 19.92
CA LEU A 118 20.07 13.91 19.55
C LEU A 118 19.87 15.39 19.85
N TYR A 119 20.46 15.86 20.95
CA TYR A 119 20.32 17.21 21.45
C TYR A 119 21.37 18.18 20.90
N ASN A 120 22.60 17.71 20.69
CA ASN A 120 23.74 18.60 20.46
C ASN A 120 24.44 18.33 19.12
N GLY A 121 24.12 17.21 18.48
CA GLY A 121 24.80 16.71 17.30
C GLY A 121 24.38 17.39 16.01
N THR A 122 25.04 16.99 14.93
CA THR A 122 24.65 17.35 13.56
C THR A 122 24.59 16.07 12.74
N LEU A 123 23.38 15.68 12.34
CA LEU A 123 23.14 14.60 11.40
C LEU A 123 23.44 15.11 9.99
N ASN A 124 24.27 14.38 9.25
CA ASN A 124 24.56 14.64 7.85
C ASN A 124 24.48 13.33 7.08
N LEU A 125 23.49 13.21 6.20
CA LEU A 125 23.20 12.03 5.40
C LEU A 125 23.82 12.10 4.00
N THR A 126 24.54 13.17 3.65
CA THR A 126 25.17 13.30 2.32
C THR A 126 26.17 12.16 2.08
N ALA A 127 27.01 11.84 3.06
CA ALA A 127 27.94 10.72 2.98
C ALA A 127 27.24 9.34 2.97
N GLU A 128 25.99 9.28 3.43
CA GLU A 128 25.15 8.07 3.38
C GLU A 128 24.36 7.98 2.07
N GLY A 129 24.57 8.89 1.12
CA GLY A 129 23.90 8.88 -0.18
C GLY A 129 22.48 9.43 -0.13
N CYS A 130 22.24 10.49 0.66
CA CYS A 130 20.95 11.19 0.67
C CYS A 130 20.45 11.46 -0.75
N ASN A 131 19.24 11.00 -1.04
CA ASN A 131 18.71 10.93 -2.41
C ASN A 131 17.31 11.53 -2.54
N PHE A 132 16.99 12.48 -1.66
CA PHE A 132 15.73 13.18 -1.65
C PHE A 132 15.92 14.69 -1.41
N ILE A 133 15.26 15.47 -2.25
CA ILE A 133 15.15 16.92 -2.09
C ILE A 133 13.67 17.20 -1.83
N GLY A 134 13.34 17.42 -0.57
CA GLY A 134 12.00 17.82 -0.16
C GLY A 134 11.72 19.30 -0.45
N PRO A 135 10.49 19.75 -0.20
CA PRO A 135 10.09 21.15 -0.38
C PRO A 135 10.83 22.14 0.53
N GLU A 136 11.48 21.65 1.61
CA GLU A 136 12.18 22.46 2.62
C GLU A 136 13.68 22.69 2.31
N ASN A 137 14.07 22.56 1.04
CA ASN A 137 15.44 22.60 0.51
C ASN A 137 16.32 21.37 0.91
N LEU A 138 17.43 21.21 0.17
CA LEU A 138 18.43 20.12 0.30
C LEU A 138 18.96 19.96 1.75
N THR A 139 19.32 21.07 2.40
CA THR A 139 19.95 21.07 3.73
C THR A 139 19.05 20.45 4.80
N SER A 140 17.73 20.70 4.74
CA SER A 140 16.75 20.16 5.70
C SER A 140 16.39 18.69 5.41
N SER A 141 16.50 18.28 4.14
CA SER A 141 16.18 16.93 3.68
C SER A 141 17.32 15.95 3.90
N CYS A 142 18.57 16.42 3.96
CA CYS A 142 19.77 15.59 4.10
C CYS A 142 20.56 15.85 5.39
N GLY A 143 20.14 16.81 6.22
CA GLY A 143 20.82 17.10 7.47
C GLY A 143 19.88 17.64 8.53
N ARG A 144 20.31 17.52 9.80
CA ARG A 144 19.58 18.05 10.94
C ARG A 144 20.51 18.38 12.09
N LYS A 145 20.31 19.53 12.72
CA LYS A 145 21.08 19.96 13.89
C LYS A 145 20.22 19.80 15.14
N GLY A 146 20.74 19.08 16.15
CA GLY A 146 20.10 18.98 17.46
C GLY A 146 20.03 20.33 18.15
N GLY A 147 18.96 20.58 18.90
CA GLY A 147 18.74 21.81 19.64
C GLY A 147 18.26 22.98 18.78
N LEU A 148 18.32 22.85 17.45
CA LEU A 148 17.78 23.86 16.54
C LEU A 148 16.27 24.00 16.77
N ASN A 149 15.82 25.25 16.98
CA ASN A 149 14.44 25.58 17.33
C ASN A 149 13.91 24.84 18.58
N GLY A 150 14.80 24.38 19.47
CA GLY A 150 14.44 23.69 20.71
C GLY A 150 14.06 22.21 20.57
N ASP A 151 14.07 21.66 19.35
CA ASP A 151 13.81 20.23 19.09
C ASP A 151 15.10 19.44 18.90
N ILE A 152 14.98 18.12 18.71
CA ILE A 152 16.11 17.19 18.57
C ILE A 152 16.25 16.67 17.13
N ILE A 153 17.37 16.03 16.83
CA ILE A 153 17.49 15.17 15.65
C ILE A 153 16.44 14.06 15.73
N ASN A 154 15.91 13.62 14.59
CA ASN A 154 14.96 12.51 14.47
C ASN A 154 15.39 11.35 15.40
N PRO A 155 14.65 11.07 16.48
CA PRO A 155 15.07 10.09 17.49
C PRO A 155 14.99 8.64 16.98
N ILE A 156 14.31 8.42 15.86
CA ILE A 156 14.11 7.11 15.23
C ILE A 156 14.84 7.05 13.89
N GLN A 157 15.40 5.89 13.56
CA GLN A 157 15.81 5.48 12.22
C GLN A 157 14.78 4.48 11.69
N SER A 158 14.50 4.48 10.40
CA SER A 158 13.63 3.48 9.77
C SER A 158 13.98 3.31 8.29
N ALA A 159 13.21 2.51 7.54
CA ALA A 159 13.34 2.40 6.09
C ALA A 159 12.05 2.83 5.37
N ARG A 160 12.24 3.47 4.21
CA ARG A 160 11.23 3.70 3.19
C ARG A 160 11.81 3.22 1.86
N MET A 161 11.21 2.21 1.28
CA MET A 161 11.64 1.58 0.03
C MET A 161 10.65 1.89 -1.07
N ARG A 162 11.13 2.07 -2.31
CA ARG A 162 10.29 2.36 -3.48
C ARG A 162 10.78 1.70 -4.76
N THR A 163 9.84 1.36 -5.65
CA THR A 163 10.14 0.77 -6.97
C THR A 163 10.28 1.81 -8.08
N ILE A 164 10.43 3.10 -7.76
CA ILE A 164 10.36 4.23 -8.71
C ILE A 164 11.22 4.08 -9.97
N ASN A 165 12.39 3.44 -9.86
CA ASN A 165 13.35 3.27 -10.96
C ASN A 165 13.31 1.87 -11.61
N SER A 166 12.47 0.97 -11.11
CA SER A 166 12.50 -0.46 -11.46
C SER A 166 11.15 -0.98 -11.95
N PHE A 167 10.07 -0.61 -11.28
CA PHE A 167 8.73 -1.06 -11.60
C PHE A 167 7.68 0.01 -11.28
N SER A 168 6.90 0.33 -12.30
CA SER A 168 5.67 1.10 -12.17
C SER A 168 4.67 0.64 -13.22
N PHE A 169 3.38 0.75 -12.90
CA PHE A 169 2.31 0.21 -13.72
C PHE A 169 1.08 1.10 -13.66
N THR A 170 0.22 0.97 -14.67
CA THR A 170 -1.12 1.54 -14.68
C THR A 170 -2.11 0.41 -14.92
N TYR A 171 -3.09 0.31 -14.03
CA TYR A 171 -4.10 -0.74 -14.01
C TYR A 171 -3.57 -2.17 -13.84
N GLY A 172 -4.40 -3.02 -13.25
CA GLY A 172 -4.08 -4.39 -12.91
C GLY A 172 -4.64 -4.77 -11.55
N THR A 173 -4.23 -5.95 -11.08
CA THR A 173 -4.54 -6.40 -9.72
C THR A 173 -3.24 -6.51 -8.94
N VAL A 174 -3.22 -5.98 -7.72
CA VAL A 174 -2.11 -6.11 -6.76
C VAL A 174 -2.56 -7.00 -5.62
N GLU A 175 -1.65 -7.83 -5.12
CA GLU A 175 -1.75 -8.47 -3.82
C GLU A 175 -0.43 -8.33 -3.06
N ILE A 176 -0.50 -7.85 -1.82
CA ILE A 176 0.63 -7.79 -0.90
C ILE A 176 0.27 -8.58 0.33
N ARG A 177 1.07 -9.59 0.71
CA ARG A 177 0.91 -10.29 1.97
C ARG A 177 1.85 -9.72 3.01
N ALA A 178 1.31 -9.16 4.09
CA ALA A 178 2.12 -8.50 5.12
C ALA A 178 1.49 -8.58 6.51
N LYS A 179 2.33 -8.47 7.54
CA LYS A 179 1.96 -8.16 8.93
C LYS A 179 2.50 -6.77 9.24
N LEU A 180 1.64 -5.85 9.67
CA LEU A 180 2.03 -4.46 9.91
C LEU A 180 2.67 -4.28 11.29
N SER A 181 3.38 -3.17 11.52
CA SER A 181 4.02 -2.90 12.81
C SER A 181 3.02 -2.68 13.96
N ARG A 182 3.27 -3.36 15.09
CA ARG A 182 2.64 -3.12 16.39
C ARG A 182 3.56 -2.24 17.25
N GLY A 183 2.97 -1.26 17.91
CA GLY A 183 3.68 -0.40 18.84
C GLY A 183 3.09 1.00 18.86
N ASP A 184 3.09 1.61 20.03
CA ASP A 184 2.58 2.96 20.21
C ASP A 184 3.33 3.93 19.30
N TRP A 185 2.55 4.74 18.58
CA TRP A 185 3.05 5.79 17.68
C TRP A 185 3.75 5.27 16.42
N LEU A 186 3.69 3.98 16.10
CA LEU A 186 4.17 3.45 14.81
C LEU A 186 3.11 3.63 13.70
N TRP A 187 3.58 3.94 12.50
CA TRP A 187 2.74 4.15 11.33
C TRP A 187 3.32 3.40 10.12
N PRO A 188 3.05 2.08 10.03
CA PRO A 188 3.37 1.28 8.87
C PRO A 188 2.41 1.57 7.71
N SER A 189 2.92 1.59 6.48
CA SER A 189 2.09 1.74 5.29
C SER A 189 2.61 1.00 4.05
N LEU A 190 1.65 0.59 3.23
CA LEU A 190 1.84 0.03 1.88
C LEU A 190 1.01 0.89 0.93
N TRP A 191 1.67 1.61 0.02
CA TRP A 191 1.04 2.65 -0.77
C TRP A 191 1.78 2.85 -2.09
N LEU A 192 1.20 3.64 -2.98
CA LEU A 192 1.77 3.96 -4.26
C LEU A 192 1.73 5.47 -4.51
N LEU A 193 2.78 5.96 -5.17
CA LEU A 193 2.85 7.33 -5.70
C LEU A 193 2.98 7.32 -7.23
N PRO A 194 2.53 8.38 -7.92
CA PRO A 194 2.79 8.56 -9.33
C PRO A 194 4.30 8.53 -9.57
N THR A 195 4.72 7.83 -10.62
CA THR A 195 6.12 7.84 -11.07
C THR A 195 6.44 9.18 -11.73
N ASP A 196 5.48 9.68 -12.50
CA ASP A 196 5.56 10.92 -13.23
C ASP A 196 4.47 11.85 -12.67
N ASN A 197 4.84 13.04 -12.16
CA ASN A 197 3.90 14.07 -11.67
C ASN A 197 3.14 14.74 -12.84
N SER A 198 2.46 13.94 -13.65
CA SER A 198 1.89 14.31 -14.96
C SER A 198 0.83 15.41 -14.88
N TYR A 199 0.20 15.58 -13.71
CA TYR A 199 -0.83 16.60 -13.45
C TYR A 199 -0.35 17.67 -12.47
N GLY A 200 0.95 17.67 -12.12
CA GLY A 200 1.57 18.56 -11.15
C GLY A 200 1.74 17.94 -9.77
N ASP A 201 2.15 18.76 -8.81
CA ASP A 201 2.47 18.33 -7.45
C ASP A 201 1.26 17.73 -6.70
N TRP A 202 1.56 17.01 -5.62
CA TRP A 202 0.55 16.41 -4.75
C TRP A 202 -0.51 17.44 -4.31
N PRO A 203 -1.81 17.09 -4.29
CA PRO A 203 -2.40 15.78 -4.62
C PRO A 203 -2.85 15.67 -6.10
N LYS A 204 -2.42 16.58 -6.98
CA LYS A 204 -2.95 16.66 -8.38
C LYS A 204 -2.64 15.42 -9.20
N SER A 205 -1.50 14.77 -8.96
CA SER A 205 -1.10 13.52 -9.64
C SER A 205 -1.51 12.24 -8.89
N GLY A 206 -2.22 12.38 -7.76
CA GLY A 206 -2.79 11.27 -7.00
C GLY A 206 -1.84 10.61 -5.99
N GLU A 207 -2.42 9.85 -5.06
CA GLU A 207 -1.77 8.94 -4.11
C GLU A 207 -2.73 7.76 -3.87
N ILE A 208 -2.21 6.53 -3.80
CA ILE A 208 -3.01 5.33 -3.55
C ILE A 208 -2.48 4.64 -2.29
N ASP A 209 -3.16 4.83 -1.17
CA ASP A 209 -2.86 4.15 0.08
C ASP A 209 -3.63 2.83 0.15
N MET A 210 -2.95 1.72 -0.16
CA MET A 210 -3.56 0.39 -0.04
C MET A 210 -3.86 0.07 1.40
N VAL A 211 -2.92 0.34 2.31
CA VAL A 211 -3.17 0.25 3.74
C VAL A 211 -2.26 1.17 4.56
N GLU A 212 -2.89 1.81 5.54
CA GLU A 212 -2.24 2.46 6.67
C GLU A 212 -2.93 2.07 7.99
N ILE A 213 -2.12 1.80 9.02
CA ILE A 213 -2.61 1.64 10.40
C ILE A 213 -1.84 2.55 11.35
N ARG A 214 -2.44 2.76 12.53
CA ARG A 214 -1.71 3.19 13.73
C ARG A 214 -1.35 1.93 14.51
N GLY A 215 -0.08 1.74 14.83
CA GLY A 215 0.44 0.54 15.50
C GLY A 215 -0.03 0.36 16.95
N ASN A 216 -0.58 1.43 17.56
CA ASN A 216 -1.14 1.42 18.91
C ASN A 216 -2.23 0.36 19.05
N GLU A 217 -2.25 -0.34 20.18
CA GLU A 217 -3.20 -1.44 20.42
C GLU A 217 -4.59 -0.93 20.82
N LYS A 218 -4.65 0.02 21.75
CA LYS A 218 -5.91 0.62 22.24
C LYS A 218 -5.95 2.12 21.97
N TYR A 219 -6.00 2.47 20.69
CA TYR A 219 -6.11 3.86 20.25
C TYR A 219 -7.51 4.18 19.76
N SER A 220 -8.05 5.31 20.20
CA SER A 220 -9.40 5.74 19.89
C SER A 220 -9.43 7.21 19.50
N CYS A 221 -10.21 7.55 18.48
CA CYS A 221 -10.42 8.89 17.99
C CYS A 221 -11.92 9.14 17.90
N ASP A 222 -12.43 10.18 18.56
CA ASP A 222 -13.88 10.48 18.65
C ASP A 222 -14.72 9.26 19.08
N GLY A 223 -14.20 8.45 20.01
CA GLY A 223 -14.88 7.23 20.49
C GLY A 223 -14.79 6.03 19.54
N MET A 224 -14.11 6.13 18.40
CA MET A 224 -13.93 5.04 17.44
C MET A 224 -12.53 4.45 17.50
N THR A 225 -12.43 3.12 17.56
CA THR A 225 -11.15 2.42 17.50
C THR A 225 -10.39 2.78 16.23
N SER A 226 -9.17 3.27 16.41
CA SER A 226 -8.30 3.82 15.35
C SER A 226 -6.86 3.29 15.44
N GLY A 227 -6.63 2.28 16.28
CA GLY A 227 -5.36 1.57 16.43
C GLY A 227 -5.19 0.42 15.44
N ASN A 228 -4.40 -0.58 15.82
CA ASN A 228 -3.87 -1.60 14.92
C ASN A 228 -4.91 -2.63 14.43
N ILE A 229 -6.13 -2.62 14.98
CA ILE A 229 -7.25 -3.41 14.48
C ILE A 229 -8.04 -2.72 13.36
N ARG A 230 -7.70 -1.46 13.01
CA ARG A 230 -8.36 -0.68 11.95
C ARG A 230 -7.37 -0.33 10.85
N ALA A 231 -7.55 -0.94 9.68
CA ALA A 231 -6.85 -0.61 8.43
C ALA A 231 -7.60 0.47 7.68
N ASN A 232 -6.86 1.43 7.12
CA ASN A 232 -7.40 2.52 6.30
C ASN A 232 -6.84 2.41 4.89
N SER A 233 -7.71 2.57 3.89
CA SER A 233 -7.31 2.71 2.49
C SER A 233 -7.85 4.02 1.95
N THR A 234 -7.02 4.76 1.23
CA THR A 234 -7.33 6.12 0.82
C THR A 234 -6.83 6.40 -0.59
N LEU A 235 -7.59 7.19 -1.33
CA LEU A 235 -7.09 7.86 -2.52
C LEU A 235 -6.99 9.35 -2.22
N HIS A 236 -5.80 9.94 -2.35
CA HIS A 236 -5.65 11.40 -2.32
C HIS A 236 -5.68 11.96 -3.74
N TRP A 237 -6.47 13.00 -3.94
CA TRP A 237 -6.65 13.64 -5.24
C TRP A 237 -7.33 15.00 -5.05
N GLY A 238 -6.89 16.01 -5.78
CA GLY A 238 -7.47 17.35 -5.68
C GLY A 238 -6.69 18.37 -6.48
N ALA A 239 -7.25 19.56 -6.63
CA ALA A 239 -6.60 20.64 -7.37
C ALA A 239 -5.49 21.35 -6.56
N SER A 240 -5.42 21.12 -5.26
CA SER A 240 -4.39 21.61 -4.34
C SER A 240 -4.44 20.81 -3.03
N ASP A 241 -3.44 20.99 -2.18
CA ASP A 241 -3.38 20.46 -0.80
C ASP A 241 -4.65 20.77 0.00
N LYS A 242 -5.14 22.01 -0.06
CA LYS A 242 -6.37 22.47 0.61
C LYS A 242 -7.66 21.93 -0.02
N GLN A 243 -7.56 21.40 -1.22
CA GLN A 243 -8.69 20.88 -1.99
C GLN A 243 -8.59 19.37 -2.19
N ASP A 244 -7.77 18.69 -1.40
CA ASP A 244 -7.72 17.24 -1.38
C ASP A 244 -9.09 16.66 -1.03
N LYS A 245 -9.52 15.68 -1.83
CA LYS A 245 -10.86 15.08 -1.79
C LYS A 245 -10.84 13.69 -1.19
N TYR A 246 -9.75 13.29 -0.53
CA TYR A 246 -9.60 11.99 0.14
C TYR A 246 -10.81 11.56 0.98
N ALA A 247 -11.50 12.51 1.63
CA ALA A 247 -12.70 12.23 2.42
C ALA A 247 -13.83 11.55 1.64
N LYS A 248 -13.86 11.68 0.31
CA LYS A 248 -14.81 11.01 -0.60
C LYS A 248 -14.38 9.60 -1.01
N THR A 249 -13.12 9.25 -0.79
CA THR A 249 -12.47 8.03 -1.26
C THR A 249 -11.55 7.47 -0.17
N ARG A 250 -12.09 7.41 1.05
CA ARG A 250 -11.45 6.77 2.20
C ARG A 250 -12.36 5.67 2.71
N TRP A 251 -11.76 4.55 3.06
CA TRP A 251 -12.44 3.38 3.59
C TRP A 251 -11.64 2.78 4.73
N SER A 252 -12.29 1.95 5.53
CA SER A 252 -11.59 1.22 6.59
C SER A 252 -12.20 -0.14 6.84
N LYS A 253 -11.35 -1.10 7.21
CA LYS A 253 -11.76 -2.40 7.75
C LYS A 253 -11.39 -2.47 9.22
N LEU A 254 -12.36 -2.87 10.04
CA LEU A 254 -12.16 -3.20 11.44
C LEU A 254 -12.17 -4.72 11.59
N LEU A 255 -11.19 -5.28 12.27
CA LEU A 255 -11.20 -6.70 12.64
C LEU A 255 -12.01 -6.90 13.93
N SER A 256 -12.83 -7.96 13.96
CA SER A 256 -13.55 -8.39 15.15
C SER A 256 -12.69 -9.27 16.07
N ASN A 257 -11.66 -9.90 15.53
CA ASN A 257 -10.69 -10.71 16.24
C ASN A 257 -9.30 -10.55 15.62
N GLY A 258 -8.25 -10.61 16.45
CA GLY A 258 -6.88 -10.34 16.03
C GLY A 258 -6.61 -8.89 15.64
N SER A 259 -5.48 -8.65 14.99
CA SER A 259 -5.00 -7.32 14.59
C SER A 259 -4.20 -7.42 13.30
N PHE A 260 -4.21 -6.34 12.50
CA PHE A 260 -3.34 -6.22 11.32
C PHE A 260 -1.85 -6.23 11.67
N ALA A 261 -1.52 -6.09 12.96
CA ALA A 261 -0.15 -6.09 13.46
C ALA A 261 0.26 -7.38 14.18
N THR A 262 -0.64 -8.35 14.34
CA THR A 262 -0.33 -9.65 14.96
C THR A 262 -0.27 -10.78 13.94
N GLU A 263 -1.07 -10.70 12.87
CA GLU A 263 -1.17 -11.74 11.85
C GLU A 263 -0.82 -11.20 10.45
N PHE A 264 -0.47 -12.12 9.53
CA PHE A 264 -0.36 -11.77 8.12
C PHE A 264 -1.74 -11.65 7.49
N HIS A 265 -1.94 -10.57 6.74
CA HIS A 265 -3.13 -10.32 5.93
C HIS A 265 -2.75 -10.11 4.47
N THR A 266 -3.69 -10.30 3.56
CA THR A 266 -3.51 -9.89 2.16
C THR A 266 -4.16 -8.54 1.91
N TYR A 267 -3.41 -7.60 1.35
CA TYR A 267 -3.85 -6.26 0.97
C TYR A 267 -3.90 -6.20 -0.55
N GLY A 268 -5.09 -5.97 -1.11
CA GLY A 268 -5.35 -6.02 -2.53
C GLY A 268 -5.78 -4.69 -3.12
N LEU A 269 -5.44 -4.48 -4.39
CA LEU A 269 -5.89 -3.36 -5.20
C LEU A 269 -6.35 -3.90 -6.55
N LYS A 270 -7.62 -3.69 -6.90
CA LYS A 270 -8.12 -3.90 -8.27
C LYS A 270 -8.26 -2.54 -8.92
N TRP A 271 -7.37 -2.23 -9.86
CA TRP A 271 -7.32 -0.94 -10.53
C TRP A 271 -7.65 -1.12 -12.00
N LEU A 272 -8.81 -0.65 -12.40
CA LEU A 272 -9.36 -0.77 -13.74
C LEU A 272 -9.40 0.61 -14.43
N PRO A 273 -9.53 0.67 -15.76
CA PRO A 273 -9.79 1.92 -16.48
C PRO A 273 -11.13 2.59 -16.14
N THR A 274 -11.96 1.94 -15.32
CA THR A 274 -13.31 2.36 -14.93
C THR A 274 -13.50 2.49 -13.42
N GLY A 275 -12.50 2.16 -12.61
CA GLY A 275 -12.61 2.26 -11.16
C GLY A 275 -11.46 1.61 -10.39
N ILE A 276 -11.44 1.85 -9.09
CA ILE A 276 -10.50 1.27 -8.13
C ILE A 276 -11.28 0.56 -7.03
N SER A 277 -10.81 -0.60 -6.59
CA SER A 277 -11.32 -1.29 -5.41
C SER A 277 -10.16 -1.73 -4.52
N PHE A 278 -10.28 -1.50 -3.22
CA PHE A 278 -9.36 -1.99 -2.20
C PHE A 278 -9.92 -3.27 -1.57
N LEU A 279 -9.04 -4.24 -1.35
CA LEU A 279 -9.38 -5.52 -0.76
C LEU A 279 -8.50 -5.79 0.46
N ILE A 280 -9.06 -6.44 1.47
CA ILE A 280 -8.30 -7.02 2.57
C ILE A 280 -8.81 -8.43 2.82
N ASP A 281 -7.92 -9.41 2.76
CA ASP A 281 -8.21 -10.84 2.85
C ASP A 281 -9.26 -11.28 1.81
N GLY A 282 -9.07 -10.81 0.57
CA GLY A 282 -9.97 -11.07 -0.56
C GLY A 282 -11.34 -10.36 -0.51
N GLN A 283 -11.65 -9.62 0.56
CA GLN A 283 -12.91 -8.89 0.71
C GLN A 283 -12.75 -7.44 0.28
N VAL A 284 -13.63 -6.95 -0.60
CA VAL A 284 -13.68 -5.52 -0.97
C VAL A 284 -14.09 -4.69 0.24
N ILE A 285 -13.26 -3.71 0.61
CA ILE A 285 -13.52 -2.80 1.74
C ILE A 285 -13.97 -1.41 1.26
N GLY A 286 -13.73 -1.11 -0.01
CA GLY A 286 -14.00 0.19 -0.59
C GLY A 286 -13.78 0.17 -2.09
N SER A 287 -14.62 0.90 -2.82
CA SER A 287 -14.52 1.01 -4.27
C SER A 287 -15.01 2.36 -4.75
N VAL A 288 -14.44 2.84 -5.85
CA VAL A 288 -14.90 4.03 -6.55
C VAL A 288 -14.89 3.80 -8.06
N SER A 289 -16.00 4.14 -8.70
CA SER A 289 -16.09 4.34 -10.14
C SER A 289 -16.54 5.79 -10.36
N PRO A 290 -15.68 6.68 -10.90
CA PRO A 290 -16.04 8.06 -11.08
C PRO A 290 -17.18 8.20 -12.12
N PRO A 291 -18.08 9.18 -11.97
CA PRO A 291 -19.15 9.44 -12.94
C PRO A 291 -18.57 10.03 -14.24
N THR A 292 -19.43 10.21 -15.25
CA THR A 292 -19.08 11.04 -16.42
C THR A 292 -18.50 12.39 -15.97
N GLY A 293 -17.34 12.76 -16.51
CA GLY A 293 -16.55 13.91 -16.04
C GLY A 293 -15.48 13.55 -15.00
N GLY A 294 -15.31 12.27 -14.66
CA GLY A 294 -14.18 11.74 -13.90
C GLY A 294 -14.14 12.18 -12.44
N PHE A 295 -12.95 12.07 -11.84
CA PHE A 295 -12.72 12.53 -10.47
C PHE A 295 -13.01 14.03 -10.30
N TRP A 296 -12.80 14.85 -11.35
CA TRP A 296 -13.16 16.27 -11.31
C TRP A 296 -14.62 16.49 -10.92
N LYS A 297 -15.54 15.75 -11.57
CA LYS A 297 -16.97 15.80 -11.25
C LYS A 297 -17.28 15.15 -9.91
N LEU A 298 -16.65 14.01 -9.57
CA LEU A 298 -16.79 13.36 -8.27
C LEU A 298 -16.45 14.30 -7.09
N GLY A 299 -15.44 15.15 -7.30
CA GLY A 299 -14.95 16.11 -6.31
C GLY A 299 -15.87 17.30 -6.08
N GLY A 300 -16.87 17.48 -6.95
CA GLY A 300 -17.69 18.69 -7.00
C GLY A 300 -16.87 19.93 -7.36
N SER A 301 -15.77 19.76 -8.11
CA SER A 301 -14.88 20.87 -8.48
C SER A 301 -15.52 21.75 -9.55
N SER A 302 -15.20 23.05 -9.52
CA SER A 302 -15.65 24.06 -10.48
C SER A 302 -14.46 24.75 -11.16
N GLY A 303 -14.72 25.42 -12.29
CA GLY A 303 -13.66 26.04 -13.09
C GLY A 303 -13.00 25.07 -14.07
N THR A 304 -11.77 25.39 -14.47
CA THR A 304 -11.01 24.62 -15.47
C THR A 304 -10.61 23.25 -14.92
N ASN A 305 -11.08 22.19 -15.57
CA ASN A 305 -10.71 20.82 -15.20
C ASN A 305 -9.23 20.54 -15.51
N ILE A 306 -8.42 20.44 -14.46
CA ILE A 306 -6.98 20.17 -14.57
C ILE A 306 -6.65 18.76 -15.11
N TRP A 307 -7.64 17.87 -15.12
CA TRP A 307 -7.53 16.50 -15.64
C TRP A 307 -8.23 16.31 -16.99
N ALA A 308 -8.60 17.41 -17.68
CA ALA A 308 -9.32 17.34 -18.96
C ALA A 308 -8.60 16.55 -20.06
N ASN A 309 -7.26 16.50 -20.01
CA ASN A 309 -6.43 15.76 -20.97
C ASN A 309 -6.17 14.29 -20.56
N GLY A 310 -6.72 13.86 -19.43
CA GLY A 310 -6.65 12.49 -18.93
C GLY A 310 -7.89 11.67 -19.28
N THR A 311 -7.92 10.43 -18.80
CA THR A 311 -9.10 9.56 -18.87
C THR A 311 -10.08 9.89 -17.73
N ILE A 312 -11.23 9.21 -17.69
CA ILE A 312 -12.18 9.32 -16.57
C ILE A 312 -11.55 8.98 -15.21
N MET A 313 -10.46 8.20 -15.21
CA MET A 313 -9.72 7.80 -14.01
C MET A 313 -8.64 8.79 -13.59
N ALA A 314 -8.34 9.84 -14.36
CA ALA A 314 -7.36 10.84 -13.96
C ALA A 314 -7.71 11.43 -12.58
N PRO A 315 -6.74 11.52 -11.64
CA PRO A 315 -5.30 11.39 -11.87
C PRO A 315 -4.73 9.96 -11.81
N PHE A 316 -5.56 8.95 -11.51
CA PHE A 316 -5.18 7.54 -11.41
C PHE A 316 -5.20 6.82 -12.77
N ASP A 317 -4.69 7.49 -13.80
CA ASP A 317 -4.57 6.96 -15.17
C ASP A 317 -3.13 7.02 -15.70
N LYS A 318 -2.17 7.30 -14.81
CA LYS A 318 -0.72 7.29 -15.06
C LYS A 318 -0.05 6.19 -14.25
N ARG A 319 1.25 5.96 -14.47
CA ARG A 319 1.98 4.87 -13.81
C ARG A 319 2.29 5.22 -12.36
N PHE A 320 2.04 4.28 -11.47
CA PHE A 320 2.36 4.39 -10.05
C PHE A 320 3.42 3.37 -9.65
N HIS A 321 4.28 3.72 -8.71
CA HIS A 321 5.31 2.85 -8.13
C HIS A 321 4.99 2.56 -6.66
N PHE A 322 5.43 1.41 -6.15
CA PHE A 322 5.20 1.03 -4.75
C PHE A 322 6.09 1.80 -3.78
N ILE A 323 5.56 1.99 -2.58
CA ILE A 323 6.27 2.49 -1.41
C ILE A 323 5.91 1.64 -0.20
N LEU A 324 6.93 1.14 0.50
CA LEU A 324 6.81 0.42 1.77
C LEU A 324 7.55 1.22 2.84
N LYS A 325 6.92 1.55 3.97
CA LYS A 325 7.58 2.26 5.06
C LYS A 325 7.02 1.90 6.44
N VAL A 326 7.84 2.16 7.45
CA VAL A 326 7.39 2.30 8.84
C VAL A 326 7.80 3.69 9.33
N ALA A 327 6.83 4.57 9.58
CA ALA A 327 7.06 5.86 10.21
C ALA A 327 6.83 5.80 11.72
N ALA A 328 7.25 6.83 12.45
CA ALA A 328 6.98 7.03 13.86
C ALA A 328 6.47 8.45 14.12
N GLY A 329 5.44 8.56 14.95
CA GLY A 329 4.80 9.81 15.35
C GLY A 329 4.31 10.66 14.18
N GLY A 330 4.32 11.98 14.37
CA GLY A 330 3.83 12.95 13.39
C GLY A 330 2.31 13.18 13.44
N ASP A 331 1.80 13.83 12.41
CA ASP A 331 0.45 14.41 12.38
C ASP A 331 -0.65 13.38 12.10
N TYR A 332 -0.26 12.17 11.69
CA TYR A 332 -1.16 11.02 11.58
C TYR A 332 -1.77 10.60 12.93
N PHE A 333 -1.20 11.05 14.06
CA PHE A 333 -1.74 10.90 15.40
C PHE A 333 -2.30 12.24 15.89
N PRO A 334 -3.58 12.55 15.62
CA PRO A 334 -4.12 13.87 15.93
C PRO A 334 -4.38 14.04 17.43
N ASP A 335 -4.35 15.29 17.91
CA ASP A 335 -4.46 15.65 19.32
C ASP A 335 -5.78 15.22 19.99
N ARG A 336 -6.83 15.01 19.19
CA ARG A 336 -8.17 14.61 19.66
C ARG A 336 -8.32 13.11 19.98
N CYS A 337 -7.26 12.33 19.84
CA CYS A 337 -7.31 10.89 20.07
C CYS A 337 -6.65 10.50 21.40
N PHE A 338 -7.05 9.34 21.90
CA PHE A 338 -6.63 8.79 23.18
C PHE A 338 -5.97 7.42 22.98
N ASN A 339 -4.90 7.16 23.72
CA ASN A 339 -4.22 5.87 23.76
C ASN A 339 -4.34 5.27 25.15
N TYR A 340 -4.52 3.96 25.26
CA TYR A 340 -4.65 3.27 26.53
C TYR A 340 -3.69 2.08 26.60
N ASN A 341 -3.16 1.80 27.79
CA ASN A 341 -2.37 0.59 28.00
C ASN A 341 -3.27 -0.64 28.22
N ASP A 342 -2.66 -1.80 28.43
CA ASP A 342 -3.38 -3.07 28.58
C ASP A 342 -4.31 -3.08 29.80
N LYS A 343 -4.00 -2.27 30.82
CA LYS A 343 -4.81 -2.08 32.04
C LYS A 343 -5.97 -1.08 31.86
N GLY A 344 -6.14 -0.52 30.65
CA GLY A 344 -7.18 0.47 30.38
C GLY A 344 -6.86 1.87 30.90
N VAL A 345 -5.61 2.12 31.30
CA VAL A 345 -5.18 3.44 31.79
C VAL A 345 -4.75 4.29 30.60
N LEU A 346 -5.21 5.54 30.57
CA LEU A 346 -4.84 6.53 29.54
C LEU A 346 -3.32 6.74 29.55
N VAL A 347 -2.71 6.62 28.38
CA VAL A 347 -1.32 6.97 28.09
C VAL A 347 -1.36 8.18 27.16
N PRO A 348 -1.15 9.41 27.67
CA PRO A 348 -1.28 10.62 26.88
C PRO A 348 -0.32 10.62 25.68
N LYS A 349 -0.78 11.18 24.55
CA LYS A 349 0.12 11.47 23.43
C LYS A 349 1.17 12.50 23.87
N PRO A 350 2.48 12.22 23.72
CA PRO A 350 3.51 13.11 24.26
C PRO A 350 3.68 14.46 23.55
N TRP A 351 3.16 14.64 22.33
CA TRP A 351 3.34 15.85 21.53
C TRP A 351 2.01 16.39 21.00
N SER A 352 1.97 17.69 20.68
CA SER A 352 0.86 18.31 19.95
C SER A 352 1.20 18.47 18.46
N THR A 353 0.21 18.29 17.58
CA THR A 353 0.39 18.50 16.13
C THR A 353 0.68 19.96 15.77
N ASN A 354 0.26 20.92 16.60
CA ASN A 354 0.47 22.36 16.35
C ASN A 354 1.76 22.91 16.98
N ALA A 355 2.50 22.08 17.73
CA ALA A 355 3.74 22.50 18.36
C ALA A 355 4.91 22.48 17.36
N THR A 356 5.82 23.45 17.48
CA THR A 356 7.08 23.48 16.71
C THR A 356 8.11 22.48 17.24
N VAL A 357 7.97 22.05 18.50
CA VAL A 357 8.80 21.03 19.16
C VAL A 357 7.96 19.79 19.41
N GLN A 358 8.26 18.70 18.69
CA GLN A 358 7.44 17.48 18.74
C GLN A 358 8.26 16.22 19.04
N MET A 359 9.48 16.12 18.48
CA MET A 359 10.31 14.93 18.68
C MET A 359 10.90 14.85 20.08
N LYS A 360 11.28 15.99 20.67
CA LYS A 360 11.83 16.07 22.02
C LYS A 360 10.87 15.51 23.10
N PRO A 361 9.60 15.94 23.19
CA PRO A 361 8.69 15.37 24.17
C PRO A 361 8.29 13.92 23.84
N PHE A 362 8.20 13.55 22.55
CA PHE A 362 8.09 12.15 22.14
C PHE A 362 9.24 11.30 22.70
N TRP A 363 10.48 11.72 22.51
CA TRP A 363 11.66 11.03 23.01
C TRP A 363 11.74 11.00 24.54
N ALA A 364 11.39 12.09 25.21
CA ALA A 364 11.34 12.14 26.67
C ALA A 364 10.36 11.12 27.26
N ALA A 365 9.29 10.79 26.53
CA ALA A 365 8.30 9.79 26.92
C ALA A 365 8.66 8.34 26.52
N LYS A 366 9.89 8.06 26.05
CA LYS A 366 10.26 6.72 25.53
C LYS A 366 9.99 5.55 26.47
N ASN A 367 10.15 5.77 27.78
CA ASN A 367 9.89 4.72 28.77
C ASN A 367 8.40 4.34 28.86
N GLN A 368 7.49 5.18 28.34
CA GLN A 368 6.06 4.90 28.28
C GLN A 368 5.69 4.07 27.04
N TRP A 369 6.22 4.44 25.86
CA TRP A 369 5.80 3.83 24.60
C TRP A 369 6.73 2.72 24.10
N TYR A 370 8.05 2.79 24.35
CA TYR A 370 8.99 1.79 23.80
C TYR A 370 8.73 0.36 24.28
N PRO A 371 8.31 0.10 25.55
CA PRO A 371 7.93 -1.25 25.96
C PRO A 371 6.83 -1.89 25.10
N THR A 372 6.03 -1.09 24.38
CA THR A 372 5.00 -1.60 23.46
C THR A 372 5.57 -2.11 22.13
N TRP A 373 6.79 -1.71 21.75
CA TRP A 373 7.46 -2.10 20.51
C TRP A 373 8.19 -3.45 20.62
N THR A 374 8.37 -3.92 21.85
CA THR A 374 9.22 -5.06 22.20
C THR A 374 8.51 -6.05 23.11
N ARG A 375 7.17 -6.12 23.09
CA ARG A 375 6.42 -7.08 23.93
C ARG A 375 6.73 -8.52 23.49
N ASN A 376 6.79 -8.72 22.18
CA ASN A 376 7.17 -9.96 21.51
C ASN A 376 8.27 -9.67 20.47
N PRO A 377 9.01 -10.71 20.03
CA PRO A 377 9.91 -10.58 18.90
C PRO A 377 9.18 -10.02 17.68
N GLU A 378 9.82 -9.04 17.02
CA GLU A 378 9.38 -8.49 15.73
C GLU A 378 8.05 -7.71 15.76
N ASP A 379 7.52 -7.36 16.93
CA ASP A 379 6.28 -6.55 17.05
C ASP A 379 6.36 -5.25 16.26
N SER A 380 7.44 -4.49 16.45
CA SER A 380 7.63 -3.22 15.75
C SER A 380 7.99 -3.37 14.27
N HIS A 381 8.25 -4.59 13.80
CA HIS A 381 8.64 -4.82 12.42
C HIS A 381 7.38 -4.81 11.55
N MET A 382 7.44 -4.17 10.39
CA MET A 382 6.54 -4.52 9.30
C MET A 382 7.17 -5.68 8.54
N LEU A 383 6.44 -6.79 8.44
CA LEU A 383 6.84 -8.00 7.76
C LEU A 383 6.11 -8.09 6.42
N VAL A 384 6.84 -8.22 5.31
CA VAL A 384 6.24 -8.41 3.99
C VAL A 384 6.72 -9.74 3.44
N ASP A 385 5.77 -10.61 3.13
CA ASP A 385 6.01 -11.97 2.61
C ASP A 385 6.14 -11.96 1.09
N TYR A 386 5.21 -11.32 0.39
CA TYR A 386 5.33 -11.12 -1.05
C TYR A 386 4.55 -9.90 -1.56
N ILE A 387 4.92 -9.46 -2.76
CA ILE A 387 4.15 -8.53 -3.57
C ILE A 387 3.98 -9.14 -4.96
N ARG A 388 2.75 -9.14 -5.48
CA ARG A 388 2.43 -9.61 -6.83
C ARG A 388 1.54 -8.61 -7.55
N VAL A 389 1.79 -8.45 -8.84
CA VAL A 389 0.96 -7.64 -9.73
C VAL A 389 0.63 -8.42 -10.98
N TRP A 390 -0.65 -8.48 -11.31
CA TRP A 390 -1.16 -9.05 -12.55
C TRP A 390 -1.70 -7.96 -13.46
N SER A 391 -1.50 -8.11 -14.77
CA SER A 391 -2.17 -7.28 -15.77
C SER A 391 -3.68 -7.41 -15.66
N LEU A 392 -4.39 -6.44 -16.26
CA LEU A 392 -5.82 -6.56 -16.51
C LEU A 392 -6.19 -7.79 -17.32
#